data_AF-A0AAN6Y2A2-F1
#
_entry.id   AF-A0AAN6Y2A2-F1
#
_cell.length_a   1.000
_cell.length_b   1.000
_cell.length_c   1.000
_cell.angle_alpha   90.00
_cell.angle_beta   90.00
_cell.angle_gamma   90.00
#
_symmetry.space_group_name_H-M   'P 1'
#
loop_
_entity.id
_entity.type
_entity.pdbx_description
1 polymer ?
#
loop_
_entity_poly.entity_id
_entity_poly.type
_entity_poly.pdbx_seq_one_letter_code
_entity_poly.pdbx_strand_id
1 'polypeptide(L)'
;MDPVSAIGLVASITGIVSFGSKTVKIASQIRHAGSHDGILSLEASAHDMNKAANLLRSQASSQSGSSVGSDQGMVLLADRSLKVVESIMKLSEDVRGAQKNGKSAGRRSAVKQAFKVILMGDRIDSLEKELNGIRGGLQLQGSVLIKEKLETNSMKLDDALKSLDEYALSLLSAGSVLDELRVHAETIIKNRSRGEILAEARHAEVMQHIAPPRNADTDPRSHGWQLGSNSREEVLRREQIAAQRILDWLWFPDMAEREETIDLAFDQTFHWVFCDPKQHQKPWDNFGSFLRSNDSTSYWITGKPGSGKSTLMKFIANNFKTTDYLKDWSGAEPVLTVKYYFSHRASELQRTEAGMLRSLHYQILHQKRDWIEQAHPGRFRIHRDQENGTTIAASAPNIHELRTGLDDLINAQPSSRFFFIIDGLDEHKATEATVDLLANSLLRLANYPNVKILISSRPWLVFEEVFDKSPRLQVHELTRDDILHFTTTNILKHPRTLVLHLKYKFLGNSPPFLEVATPNLGACVAEFGVKFPAKTFFH
;
A
#
# COMPACT_ATOMS: atom_id res chain seq x y z
N MET A 1 -16.31 -5.08 -23.33
CA MET A 1 -16.74 -5.27 -21.92
C MET A 1 -16.35 -4.04 -21.08
N ASP A 2 -17.12 -3.65 -20.06
CA ASP A 2 -16.66 -2.65 -19.06
C ASP A 2 -15.72 -3.30 -18.03
N PRO A 3 -14.79 -2.55 -17.40
CA PRO A 3 -13.74 -3.13 -16.54
C PRO A 3 -14.28 -3.89 -15.33
N VAL A 4 -15.39 -3.42 -14.76
CA VAL A 4 -16.00 -4.02 -13.56
C VAL A 4 -16.66 -5.34 -13.92
N SER A 5 -17.34 -5.40 -15.06
CA SER A 5 -17.91 -6.64 -15.57
C SER A 5 -16.86 -7.65 -16.01
N ALA A 6 -15.71 -7.20 -16.55
CA ALA A 6 -14.59 -8.08 -16.90
C ALA A 6 -13.96 -8.72 -15.66
N ILE A 7 -13.75 -7.96 -14.60
CA ILE A 7 -13.26 -8.47 -13.31
C ILE A 7 -14.28 -9.44 -12.70
N GLY A 8 -15.58 -9.10 -12.76
CA GLY A 8 -16.66 -9.97 -12.30
C GLY A 8 -16.68 -11.32 -13.02
N LEU A 9 -16.47 -11.32 -14.33
CA LEU A 9 -16.45 -12.53 -15.16
C LEU A 9 -15.21 -13.38 -14.89
N VAL A 10 -14.02 -12.77 -14.73
CA VAL A 10 -12.79 -13.46 -14.30
C VAL A 10 -12.95 -14.11 -12.92
N ALA A 11 -13.56 -13.40 -11.97
CA ALA A 11 -13.79 -13.90 -10.62
C ALA A 11 -14.74 -15.12 -10.61
N SER A 12 -15.81 -15.06 -11.39
CA SER A 12 -16.77 -16.17 -11.54
C SER A 12 -16.12 -17.41 -12.18
N ILE A 13 -15.32 -17.25 -13.25
CA ILE A 13 -14.57 -18.37 -13.86
C ILE A 13 -13.56 -18.95 -12.87
N THR A 14 -12.83 -18.11 -12.13
CA THR A 14 -11.87 -18.55 -11.10
C THR A 14 -12.55 -19.38 -10.01
N GLY A 15 -13.73 -18.93 -9.57
CA GLY A 15 -14.58 -19.69 -8.65
C GLY A 15 -14.89 -21.09 -9.18
N ILE A 16 -15.40 -21.19 -10.42
CA ILE A 16 -15.72 -22.47 -11.07
C ILE A 16 -14.51 -23.39 -11.16
N VAL A 17 -13.34 -22.88 -11.56
CA VAL A 17 -12.11 -23.69 -11.65
C VAL A 17 -11.70 -24.22 -10.27
N SER A 18 -11.73 -23.36 -9.24
CA SER A 18 -11.30 -23.72 -7.88
C SER A 18 -12.21 -24.78 -7.23
N PHE A 19 -13.54 -24.57 -7.28
CA PHE A 19 -14.52 -25.52 -6.78
C PHE A 19 -14.55 -26.78 -7.65
N GLY A 20 -14.43 -26.64 -8.97
CA GLY A 20 -14.29 -27.72 -9.95
C GLY A 20 -13.18 -28.69 -9.60
N SER A 21 -11.96 -28.18 -9.44
CA SER A 21 -10.80 -29.00 -9.09
C SER A 21 -10.95 -29.65 -7.71
N LYS A 22 -11.60 -28.99 -6.75
CA LYS A 22 -11.88 -29.56 -5.43
C LYS A 22 -12.87 -30.73 -5.52
N THR A 23 -13.96 -30.57 -6.29
CA THR A 23 -14.97 -31.61 -6.51
C THR A 23 -14.38 -32.83 -7.22
N VAL A 24 -13.55 -32.62 -8.26
CA VAL A 24 -12.88 -33.71 -9.00
C VAL A 24 -11.89 -34.47 -8.09
N LYS A 25 -11.13 -33.76 -7.25
CA LYS A 25 -10.24 -34.39 -6.25
C LYS A 25 -11.00 -35.22 -5.22
N ILE A 26 -12.11 -34.70 -4.69
CA ILE A 26 -12.95 -35.43 -3.74
C ILE A 26 -13.55 -36.68 -4.40
N ALA A 27 -14.04 -36.57 -5.64
CA ALA A 27 -14.54 -37.71 -6.41
C ALA A 27 -13.46 -38.80 -6.63
N SER A 28 -12.22 -38.40 -6.92
CA SER A 28 -11.06 -39.29 -7.02
C SER A 28 -10.70 -39.95 -5.67
N GLN A 29 -10.75 -39.22 -4.56
CA GLN A 29 -10.51 -39.79 -3.23
C GLN A 29 -11.59 -40.80 -2.83
N ILE A 30 -12.85 -40.55 -3.16
CA ILE A 30 -13.95 -41.50 -2.94
C ILE A 30 -13.71 -42.79 -3.77
N ARG A 31 -13.24 -42.67 -5.02
CA ARG A 31 -12.86 -43.81 -5.89
C ARG A 31 -11.82 -44.72 -5.23
N HIS A 32 -10.82 -44.15 -4.54
CA HIS A 32 -9.74 -44.93 -3.95
C HIS A 32 -10.05 -45.45 -2.53
N ALA A 33 -10.67 -44.62 -1.68
CA ALA A 33 -10.80 -44.88 -0.24
C ALA A 33 -12.22 -45.23 0.23
N GLY A 34 -13.27 -44.99 -0.57
CA GLY A 34 -14.66 -45.33 -0.21
C GLY A 34 -15.18 -44.63 1.06
N SER A 35 -15.01 -43.31 1.15
CA SER A 35 -15.40 -42.50 2.30
C SER A 35 -16.81 -41.90 2.15
N HIS A 36 -17.65 -42.03 3.19
CA HIS A 36 -19.00 -41.44 3.22
C HIS A 36 -18.95 -39.92 3.43
N ASP A 37 -18.02 -39.42 4.26
CA ASP A 37 -17.80 -37.99 4.49
C ASP A 37 -17.35 -37.26 3.21
N GLY A 38 -16.68 -37.99 2.31
CA GLY A 38 -16.33 -37.49 0.99
C GLY A 38 -17.55 -37.12 0.14
N ILE A 39 -18.66 -37.86 0.26
CA ILE A 39 -19.87 -37.63 -0.55
C ILE A 39 -20.58 -36.34 -0.12
N LEU A 40 -20.69 -36.08 1.18
CA LEU A 40 -21.27 -34.83 1.69
C LEU A 40 -20.41 -33.61 1.30
N SER A 41 -19.08 -33.77 1.33
CA SER A 41 -18.13 -32.73 0.89
C SER A 41 -18.19 -32.51 -0.63
N LEU A 42 -18.45 -33.57 -1.41
CA LEU A 42 -18.67 -33.50 -2.86
C LEU A 42 -19.93 -32.69 -3.19
N GLU A 43 -21.04 -32.94 -2.49
CA GLU A 43 -22.30 -32.23 -2.68
C GLU A 43 -22.20 -30.74 -2.33
N ALA A 44 -21.53 -30.40 -1.23
CA ALA A 44 -21.28 -29.01 -0.86
C ALA A 44 -20.44 -28.27 -1.92
N SER A 45 -19.38 -28.91 -2.41
CA SER A 45 -18.49 -28.35 -3.44
C SER A 45 -19.19 -28.22 -4.80
N ALA A 46 -20.07 -29.15 -5.17
CA ALA A 46 -20.89 -29.07 -6.38
C ALA A 46 -21.94 -27.95 -6.29
N HIS A 47 -22.55 -27.76 -5.12
CA HIS A 47 -23.50 -26.67 -4.87
C HIS A 47 -22.84 -25.28 -4.98
N ASP A 48 -21.67 -25.09 -4.38
CA ASP A 48 -20.92 -23.82 -4.45
C ASP A 48 -20.49 -23.50 -5.89
N MET A 49 -20.11 -24.53 -6.65
CA MET A 49 -19.79 -24.40 -8.07
C MET A 49 -21.01 -23.98 -8.91
N ASN A 50 -22.19 -24.51 -8.60
CA ASN A 50 -23.43 -24.13 -9.27
C ASN A 50 -23.82 -22.67 -8.97
N LYS A 51 -23.55 -22.19 -7.75
CA LYS A 51 -23.72 -20.78 -7.39
C LYS A 51 -22.81 -19.87 -8.22
N ALA A 52 -21.54 -20.24 -8.39
CA ALA A 52 -20.61 -19.52 -9.26
C ALA A 52 -21.04 -19.55 -10.75
N ALA A 53 -21.59 -20.67 -11.21
CA ALA A 53 -22.11 -20.82 -12.57
C ALA A 53 -23.35 -19.93 -12.83
N ASN A 54 -24.26 -19.79 -11.87
CA ASN A 54 -25.42 -18.92 -12.00
C ASN A 54 -25.03 -17.44 -12.08
N LEU A 55 -24.02 -17.02 -11.30
CA LEU A 55 -23.45 -15.67 -11.39
C LEU A 55 -22.82 -15.45 -12.77
N LEU A 56 -22.06 -16.42 -13.26
CA LEU A 56 -21.47 -16.37 -14.60
C LEU A 56 -22.52 -16.29 -15.72
N ARG A 57 -23.62 -17.04 -15.63
CA ARG A 57 -24.75 -16.97 -16.59
C ARG A 57 -25.40 -15.57 -16.60
N SER A 58 -25.56 -14.94 -15.43
CA SER A 58 -26.12 -13.58 -15.31
C SER A 58 -25.19 -12.50 -15.90
N GLN A 59 -23.88 -12.71 -15.80
CA GLN A 59 -22.86 -11.79 -16.32
C GLN A 59 -22.61 -11.97 -17.82
N ALA A 60 -22.72 -13.19 -18.33
CA ALA A 60 -22.54 -13.48 -19.76
C ALA A 60 -23.74 -13.04 -20.62
N SER A 61 -24.97 -13.12 -20.08
CA SER A 61 -26.20 -12.75 -20.80
C SER A 61 -26.39 -11.24 -20.98
N SER A 62 -25.72 -10.42 -20.18
CA SER A 62 -25.72 -8.95 -20.27
C SER A 62 -24.74 -8.40 -21.32
N GLN A 63 -23.98 -9.26 -22.00
CA GLN A 63 -22.87 -8.86 -22.89
C GLN A 63 -22.98 -9.37 -24.34
N SER A 64 -24.08 -10.02 -24.71
CA SER A 64 -24.29 -10.63 -26.04
C SER A 64 -24.47 -9.63 -27.20
N GLY A 65 -24.37 -8.33 -26.95
CA GLY A 65 -24.46 -7.28 -27.97
C GLY A 65 -23.07 -6.72 -28.31
N SER A 66 -22.55 -7.12 -29.48
CA SER A 66 -21.33 -6.61 -30.13
C SER A 66 -20.02 -6.72 -29.31
N SER A 67 -19.34 -7.85 -29.39
CA SER A 67 -17.90 -7.90 -29.05
C SER A 67 -17.08 -8.43 -30.23
N VAL A 68 -16.06 -7.65 -30.61
CA VAL A 68 -15.00 -8.05 -31.54
C VAL A 68 -13.69 -7.92 -30.75
N GLY A 69 -12.84 -8.95 -30.76
CA GLY A 69 -11.54 -8.93 -30.09
C GLY A 69 -11.46 -9.79 -28.81
N SER A 70 -10.63 -9.36 -27.86
CA SER A 70 -10.23 -10.11 -26.64
C SER A 70 -11.40 -10.56 -25.75
N ASP A 71 -12.52 -9.84 -25.80
CA ASP A 71 -13.79 -10.20 -25.16
C ASP A 71 -14.35 -11.56 -25.63
N GLN A 72 -14.13 -11.93 -26.89
CA GLN A 72 -14.64 -13.20 -27.46
C GLN A 72 -13.97 -14.42 -26.83
N GLY A 73 -12.69 -14.30 -26.49
CA GLY A 73 -11.95 -15.35 -25.78
C GLY A 73 -12.56 -15.65 -24.40
N MET A 74 -12.90 -14.60 -23.65
CA MET A 74 -13.49 -14.73 -22.32
C MET A 74 -14.92 -15.27 -22.35
N VAL A 75 -15.72 -14.91 -23.36
CA VAL A 75 -17.05 -15.50 -23.56
C VAL A 75 -16.94 -16.99 -23.91
N LEU A 76 -15.95 -17.39 -24.71
CA LEU A 76 -15.67 -18.80 -25.00
C LEU A 76 -15.19 -19.57 -23.75
N LEU A 77 -14.37 -18.95 -22.89
CA LEU A 77 -13.96 -19.54 -21.61
C LEU A 77 -15.13 -19.67 -20.63
N ALA A 78 -16.04 -18.70 -20.62
CA ALA A 78 -17.27 -18.73 -19.83
C ALA A 78 -18.18 -19.91 -20.27
N ASP A 79 -18.40 -20.08 -21.57
CA ASP A 79 -19.19 -21.19 -22.12
C ASP A 79 -18.57 -22.57 -21.81
N ARG A 80 -17.24 -22.70 -21.97
CA ARG A 80 -16.51 -23.92 -21.59
C ARG A 80 -16.62 -24.20 -20.09
N SER A 81 -16.57 -23.16 -19.26
CA SER A 81 -16.73 -23.29 -17.80
C SER A 81 -18.12 -23.79 -17.43
N LEU A 82 -19.18 -23.32 -18.10
CA LEU A 82 -20.55 -23.81 -17.86
C LEU A 82 -20.73 -25.29 -18.25
N LYS A 83 -20.14 -25.72 -19.37
CA LYS A 83 -20.16 -27.13 -19.81
C LYS A 83 -19.48 -28.08 -18.82
N VAL A 84 -18.37 -27.64 -18.22
CA VAL A 84 -17.67 -28.39 -17.17
C VAL A 84 -18.53 -28.50 -15.92
N VAL A 85 -19.22 -27.43 -15.52
CA VAL A 85 -20.15 -27.46 -14.38
C VAL A 85 -21.28 -28.46 -14.60
N GLU A 86 -21.91 -28.46 -15.77
CA GLU A 86 -22.98 -29.42 -16.11
C GLU A 86 -22.48 -30.87 -16.03
N SER A 87 -21.26 -31.13 -16.51
CA SER A 87 -20.64 -32.46 -16.47
C SER A 87 -20.31 -32.90 -15.04
N ILE A 88 -19.88 -31.99 -14.17
CA ILE A 88 -19.59 -32.27 -12.75
C ILE A 88 -20.88 -32.47 -11.95
N MET A 89 -21.94 -31.71 -12.23
CA MET A 89 -23.25 -31.90 -11.59
C MET A 89 -23.83 -33.27 -11.95
N LYS A 90 -23.76 -33.66 -13.22
CA LYS A 90 -24.19 -35.00 -13.66
C LYS A 90 -23.40 -36.11 -12.96
N LEU A 91 -22.08 -35.94 -12.79
CA LEU A 91 -21.24 -36.87 -12.03
C LEU A 91 -21.70 -36.99 -10.56
N SER A 92 -22.04 -35.87 -9.92
CA SER A 92 -22.54 -35.86 -8.55
C SER A 92 -23.90 -36.56 -8.40
N GLU A 93 -24.79 -36.42 -9.38
CA GLU A 93 -26.09 -37.11 -9.38
C GLU A 93 -25.98 -38.60 -9.64
N ASP A 94 -25.11 -39.02 -10.57
CA ASP A 94 -24.82 -40.43 -10.84
C ASP A 94 -24.27 -41.14 -9.58
N VAL A 95 -23.39 -40.45 -8.84
CA VAL A 95 -22.86 -40.90 -7.54
C VAL A 95 -23.97 -41.08 -6.50
N ARG A 96 -24.92 -40.14 -6.43
CA ARG A 96 -26.08 -40.21 -5.52
C ARG A 96 -27.03 -41.36 -5.88
N GLY A 97 -27.24 -41.61 -7.17
CA GLY A 97 -28.10 -42.70 -7.67
C GLY A 97 -27.58 -44.09 -7.30
N ALA A 98 -26.26 -44.29 -7.40
CA ALA A 98 -25.61 -45.55 -7.04
C ALA A 98 -25.77 -45.93 -5.56
N GLN A 99 -25.94 -44.95 -4.66
CA GLN A 99 -26.14 -45.19 -3.22
C GLN A 99 -27.54 -45.75 -2.90
N LYS A 100 -28.59 -45.33 -3.65
CA LYS A 100 -29.99 -45.68 -3.33
C LYS A 100 -30.36 -47.12 -3.71
N ASN A 101 -29.66 -47.73 -4.68
CA ASN A 101 -30.02 -49.05 -5.24
C ASN A 101 -29.31 -50.25 -4.57
N GLY A 102 -28.38 -50.03 -3.63
CA GLY A 102 -27.64 -51.11 -2.97
C GLY A 102 -28.36 -51.73 -1.78
N LYS A 103 -29.33 -52.63 -2.01
CA LYS A 103 -29.86 -53.49 -0.94
C LYS A 103 -28.88 -54.65 -0.65
N SER A 104 -28.36 -54.66 0.58
CA SER A 104 -27.93 -55.83 1.36
C SER A 104 -27.00 -56.86 0.69
N ALA A 105 -25.70 -56.54 0.59
CA ALA A 105 -24.56 -57.40 0.95
C ALA A 105 -23.26 -56.59 0.78
N GLY A 106 -22.48 -56.40 1.84
CA GLY A 106 -21.18 -55.71 1.79
C GLY A 106 -21.25 -54.24 1.37
N ARG A 107 -21.84 -53.36 2.21
CA ARG A 107 -22.03 -51.91 1.98
C ARG A 107 -20.80 -51.15 1.46
N ARG A 108 -19.58 -51.64 1.71
CA ARG A 108 -18.32 -51.04 1.21
C ARG A 108 -17.85 -51.62 -0.14
N SER A 109 -18.12 -52.88 -0.46
CA SER A 109 -17.65 -53.50 -1.72
C SER A 109 -18.59 -53.21 -2.90
N ALA A 110 -19.90 -53.13 -2.67
CA ALA A 110 -20.89 -52.79 -3.70
C ALA A 110 -20.82 -51.32 -4.12
N VAL A 111 -20.61 -50.39 -3.17
CA VAL A 111 -20.35 -48.97 -3.47
C VAL A 111 -19.03 -48.81 -4.23
N LYS A 112 -17.98 -49.55 -3.84
CA LYS A 112 -16.67 -49.53 -4.51
C LYS A 112 -16.72 -50.14 -5.91
N GLN A 113 -17.53 -51.18 -6.15
CA GLN A 113 -17.74 -51.77 -7.48
C GLN A 113 -18.67 -50.94 -8.37
N ALA A 114 -19.75 -50.37 -7.83
CA ALA A 114 -20.63 -49.45 -8.57
C ALA A 114 -19.89 -48.16 -8.94
N PHE A 115 -19.05 -47.62 -8.06
CA PHE A 115 -18.14 -46.52 -8.39
C PHE A 115 -17.07 -46.91 -9.40
N LYS A 116 -16.52 -48.13 -9.34
CA LYS A 116 -15.52 -48.60 -10.32
C LYS A 116 -16.10 -48.75 -11.73
N VAL A 117 -17.40 -49.08 -11.85
CA VAL A 117 -18.10 -49.29 -13.13
C VAL A 117 -18.70 -48.01 -13.71
N ILE A 118 -19.24 -47.12 -12.87
CA ILE A 118 -19.87 -45.85 -13.31
C ILE A 118 -18.82 -44.75 -13.55
N LEU A 119 -17.67 -44.84 -12.89
CA LEU A 119 -16.62 -43.83 -12.88
C LEU A 119 -15.38 -44.36 -13.64
N MET A 120 -15.52 -44.46 -14.97
CA MET A 120 -14.37 -44.63 -15.87
C MET A 120 -13.36 -43.53 -15.55
N GLY A 121 -12.13 -43.90 -15.17
CA GLY A 121 -11.06 -42.95 -14.78
C GLY A 121 -10.87 -41.85 -15.81
N ASP A 122 -11.03 -42.21 -17.09
CA ASP A 122 -10.95 -41.33 -18.25
C ASP A 122 -11.87 -40.09 -18.17
N ARG A 123 -13.03 -40.17 -17.51
CA ARG A 123 -13.94 -39.01 -17.34
C ARG A 123 -13.45 -38.03 -16.27
N ILE A 124 -12.91 -38.51 -15.16
CA ILE A 124 -12.30 -37.65 -14.11
C ILE A 124 -11.05 -36.99 -14.65
N ASP A 125 -10.19 -37.77 -15.31
CA ASP A 125 -8.92 -37.30 -15.84
C ASP A 125 -9.15 -36.29 -16.99
N SER A 126 -10.20 -36.52 -17.80
CA SER A 126 -10.66 -35.55 -18.81
C SER A 126 -11.17 -34.25 -18.18
N LEU A 127 -11.99 -34.31 -17.13
CA LEU A 127 -12.48 -33.12 -16.42
C LEU A 127 -11.35 -32.34 -15.73
N GLU A 128 -10.37 -33.03 -15.15
CA GLU A 128 -9.18 -32.39 -14.57
C GLU A 128 -8.35 -31.69 -15.66
N LYS A 129 -8.18 -32.33 -16.82
CA LYS A 129 -7.51 -31.75 -17.98
C LYS A 129 -8.26 -30.53 -18.54
N GLU A 130 -9.58 -30.57 -18.61
CA GLU A 130 -10.39 -29.44 -19.04
C GLU A 130 -10.35 -28.27 -18.05
N LEU A 131 -10.44 -28.52 -16.74
CA LEU A 131 -10.30 -27.50 -15.70
C LEU A 131 -8.92 -26.82 -15.73
N ASN A 132 -7.86 -27.61 -15.93
CA ASN A 132 -6.50 -27.06 -16.08
C ASN A 132 -6.34 -26.27 -17.39
N GLY A 133 -7.00 -26.69 -18.47
CA GLY A 133 -7.07 -25.94 -19.72
C GLY A 133 -7.78 -24.59 -19.59
N ILE A 134 -8.89 -24.54 -18.85
CA ILE A 134 -9.62 -23.29 -18.54
C ILE A 134 -8.74 -22.38 -17.67
N ARG A 135 -8.04 -22.95 -16.68
CA ARG A 135 -7.10 -22.19 -15.83
C ARG A 135 -5.99 -21.51 -16.64
N GLY A 136 -5.37 -22.24 -17.57
CA GLY A 136 -4.34 -21.68 -18.46
C GLY A 136 -4.89 -20.62 -19.41
N GLY A 137 -6.09 -20.84 -19.97
CA GLY A 137 -6.77 -19.86 -20.80
C GLY A 137 -7.12 -18.57 -20.05
N LEU A 138 -7.57 -18.68 -18.80
CA LEU A 138 -7.91 -17.54 -17.95
C LEU A 138 -6.67 -16.68 -17.61
N GLN A 139 -5.53 -17.31 -17.33
CA GLN A 139 -4.28 -16.57 -17.07
C GLN A 139 -3.83 -15.77 -18.28
N LEU A 140 -3.92 -16.34 -19.48
CA LEU A 140 -3.51 -15.68 -20.71
C LEU A 140 -4.50 -14.59 -21.12
N GLN A 141 -5.78 -14.91 -21.22
CA GLN A 141 -6.80 -13.99 -21.73
C GLN A 141 -7.19 -12.93 -20.69
N GLY A 142 -7.18 -13.27 -19.40
CA GLY A 142 -7.39 -12.31 -18.33
C GLY A 142 -6.30 -11.24 -18.28
N SER A 143 -5.03 -11.61 -18.50
CA SER A 143 -3.92 -10.65 -18.53
C SER A 143 -3.99 -9.71 -19.74
N VAL A 144 -4.37 -10.22 -20.91
CA VAL A 144 -4.54 -9.42 -22.13
C VAL A 144 -5.69 -8.42 -21.98
N LEU A 145 -6.84 -8.86 -21.45
CA LEU A 145 -7.99 -7.98 -21.23
C LEU A 145 -7.73 -6.90 -20.18
N ILE A 146 -7.06 -7.26 -19.08
CA ILE A 146 -6.68 -6.28 -18.05
C ILE A 146 -5.73 -5.25 -18.64
N LYS A 147 -4.74 -5.68 -19.44
CA LYS A 147 -3.78 -4.78 -20.10
C LYS A 147 -4.46 -3.84 -21.10
N GLU A 148 -5.24 -4.38 -22.03
CA GLU A 148 -5.96 -3.59 -23.05
C GLU A 148 -6.92 -2.58 -22.42
N LYS A 149 -7.57 -2.95 -21.31
CA LYS A 149 -8.47 -2.05 -20.60
C LYS A 149 -7.76 -1.00 -19.76
N LEU A 150 -6.59 -1.33 -19.19
CA LEU A 150 -5.71 -0.34 -18.54
C LEU A 150 -5.23 0.70 -19.55
N GLU A 151 -4.80 0.27 -20.74
CA GLU A 151 -4.36 1.16 -21.82
C GLU A 151 -5.50 2.05 -22.33
N THR A 152 -6.71 1.49 -22.54
CA THR A 152 -7.88 2.27 -22.96
C THR A 152 -8.30 3.31 -21.90
N ASN A 153 -8.24 2.96 -20.62
CA ASN A 153 -8.54 3.91 -19.54
C ASN A 153 -7.46 4.98 -19.41
N SER A 154 -6.19 4.65 -19.65
CA SER A 154 -5.10 5.62 -19.72
C SER A 154 -5.32 6.62 -20.85
N MET A 155 -5.73 6.16 -22.03
CA MET A 155 -6.03 7.03 -23.18
C MET A 155 -7.22 7.98 -22.90
N LYS A 156 -8.29 7.49 -22.27
CA LYS A 156 -9.42 8.34 -21.86
C LYS A 156 -9.04 9.37 -20.80
N LEU A 157 -8.08 9.02 -19.94
CA LEU A 157 -7.53 9.94 -18.94
C LEU A 157 -6.67 11.02 -19.63
N ASP A 158 -5.87 10.65 -20.63
CA ASP A 158 -5.06 11.60 -21.41
C ASP A 158 -5.94 12.56 -22.24
N ASP A 159 -7.04 12.10 -22.81
CA ASP A 159 -7.98 12.99 -23.51
C ASP A 159 -8.76 13.90 -22.54
N ALA A 160 -9.10 13.42 -21.34
CA ALA A 160 -9.64 14.26 -20.28
C ALA A 160 -8.61 15.31 -19.82
N LEU A 161 -7.33 14.97 -19.76
CA LEU A 161 -6.24 15.90 -19.46
C LEU A 161 -6.05 16.96 -20.55
N LYS A 162 -6.12 16.59 -21.84
CA LYS A 162 -6.11 17.56 -22.95
C LYS A 162 -7.29 18.53 -22.90
N SER A 163 -8.49 18.03 -22.55
CA SER A 163 -9.66 18.90 -22.35
C SER A 163 -9.50 19.83 -21.14
N LEU A 164 -8.75 19.39 -20.12
CA LEU A 164 -8.35 20.24 -18.98
C LEU A 164 -7.29 21.26 -19.38
N ASP A 165 -6.37 20.93 -20.28
CA ASP A 165 -5.36 21.87 -20.80
C ASP A 165 -5.99 22.99 -21.64
N GLU A 166 -7.01 22.68 -22.46
CA GLU A 166 -7.81 23.69 -23.15
C GLU A 166 -8.56 24.60 -22.17
N TYR A 167 -9.07 24.03 -21.07
CA TYR A 167 -9.72 24.79 -20.00
C TYR A 167 -8.70 25.65 -19.21
N ALA A 168 -7.49 25.13 -18.98
CA ALA A 168 -6.37 25.79 -18.32
C ALA A 168 -5.82 26.97 -19.15
N LEU A 169 -5.80 26.85 -20.49
CA LEU A 169 -5.49 27.96 -21.41
C LEU A 169 -6.52 29.10 -21.31
N SER A 170 -7.80 28.79 -21.05
CA SER A 170 -8.81 29.82 -20.79
C SER A 170 -8.62 30.48 -19.41
N LEU A 171 -8.19 29.72 -18.41
CA LEU A 171 -7.91 30.17 -17.03
C LEU A 171 -6.59 30.95 -16.90
N LEU A 172 -5.61 30.73 -17.80
CA LEU A 172 -4.35 31.48 -17.88
C LEU A 172 -4.57 32.97 -18.25
N SER A 173 -5.76 33.35 -18.72
CA SER A 173 -6.16 34.75 -18.89
C SER A 173 -6.66 35.41 -17.59
N ALA A 174 -6.86 34.63 -16.51
CA ALA A 174 -7.33 35.09 -15.21
C ALA A 174 -6.29 34.75 -14.12
N GLY A 175 -5.25 35.58 -14.05
CA GLY A 175 -4.15 35.43 -13.11
C GLY A 175 -4.54 35.69 -11.65
N SER A 176 -4.82 34.62 -10.90
CA SER A 176 -4.60 34.54 -9.44
C SER A 176 -4.65 33.11 -8.88
N VAL A 177 -4.90 32.09 -9.70
CA VAL A 177 -5.11 30.69 -9.27
C VAL A 177 -3.89 29.78 -9.57
N LEU A 178 -2.82 30.34 -10.16
CA LEU A 178 -1.73 29.57 -10.77
C LEU A 178 -0.69 28.98 -9.78
N ASP A 179 -0.59 29.47 -8.55
CA ASP A 179 0.40 28.94 -7.60
C ASP A 179 -0.08 27.68 -6.87
N GLU A 180 -1.37 27.57 -6.53
CA GLU A 180 -1.90 26.38 -5.85
C GLU A 180 -1.99 25.16 -6.77
N LEU A 181 -2.33 25.36 -8.05
CA LEU A 181 -2.45 24.27 -9.01
C LEU A 181 -1.09 23.68 -9.40
N ARG A 182 -0.04 24.50 -9.43
CA ARG A 182 1.33 24.05 -9.73
C ARG A 182 1.84 23.05 -8.68
N VAL A 183 1.58 23.32 -7.41
CA VAL A 183 1.99 22.44 -6.29
C VAL A 183 1.22 21.11 -6.33
N HIS A 184 -0.05 21.13 -6.72
CA HIS A 184 -0.87 19.92 -6.81
C HIS A 184 -0.49 19.05 -8.03
N ALA A 185 -0.20 19.67 -9.17
CA ALA A 185 0.28 18.98 -10.36
C ALA A 185 1.64 18.30 -10.13
N GLU A 186 2.57 18.98 -9.47
CA GLU A 186 3.88 18.41 -9.09
C GLU A 186 3.74 17.20 -8.16
N THR A 187 2.73 17.21 -7.26
CA THR A 187 2.46 16.10 -6.34
C THR A 187 1.88 14.88 -7.06
N ILE A 188 1.00 15.08 -8.05
CA ILE A 188 0.42 14.00 -8.85
C ILE A 188 1.48 13.36 -9.76
N ILE A 189 2.37 14.16 -10.36
CA ILE A 189 3.50 13.68 -11.19
C ILE A 189 4.50 12.87 -10.34
N LYS A 190 4.80 13.30 -9.10
CA LYS A 190 5.63 12.55 -8.14
C LYS A 190 5.03 11.22 -7.71
N ASN A 191 3.71 11.13 -7.65
CA ASN A 191 3.01 9.90 -7.26
C ASN A 191 2.90 8.91 -8.44
N ARG A 192 2.80 9.38 -9.68
CA ARG A 192 2.78 8.54 -10.90
C ARG A 192 4.12 7.86 -11.16
N SER A 193 5.21 8.60 -11.03
CA SER A 193 6.58 8.09 -11.23
C SER A 193 6.99 7.03 -10.19
N ARG A 194 6.33 6.95 -9.02
CA ARG A 194 6.55 5.88 -8.03
C ARG A 194 5.92 4.54 -8.41
N GLY A 195 4.84 4.53 -9.19
CA GLY A 195 4.12 3.31 -9.59
C GLY A 195 4.72 2.65 -10.84
N GLU A 196 5.10 3.47 -11.82
CA GLU A 196 5.65 3.01 -13.11
C GLU A 196 7.07 2.41 -12.95
N ILE A 197 7.95 3.06 -12.19
CA ILE A 197 9.34 2.60 -11.95
C ILE A 197 9.37 1.23 -11.22
N LEU A 198 8.41 0.98 -10.33
CA LEU A 198 8.35 -0.26 -9.55
C LEU A 198 7.77 -1.44 -10.35
N ALA A 199 6.89 -1.16 -11.31
CA ALA A 199 6.31 -2.17 -12.20
C ALA A 199 7.29 -2.57 -13.31
N GLU A 200 8.06 -1.61 -13.82
CA GLU A 200 9.03 -1.80 -14.90
C GLU A 200 10.30 -2.53 -14.41
N ALA A 201 10.76 -2.23 -13.20
CA ALA A 201 11.84 -2.96 -12.54
C ALA A 201 11.50 -4.45 -12.30
N ARG A 202 10.26 -4.75 -11.88
CA ARG A 202 9.79 -6.13 -11.69
C ARG A 202 9.58 -6.88 -13.01
N HIS A 203 9.17 -6.18 -14.07
CA HIS A 203 9.04 -6.77 -15.41
C HIS A 203 10.40 -7.14 -16.01
N ALA A 204 11.42 -6.30 -15.82
CA ALA A 204 12.78 -6.56 -16.29
C ALA A 204 13.44 -7.76 -15.59
N GLU A 205 13.19 -7.93 -14.29
CA GLU A 205 13.74 -9.02 -13.47
C GLU A 205 13.13 -10.39 -13.85
N VAL A 206 11.82 -10.43 -14.11
CA VAL A 206 11.11 -11.63 -14.56
C VAL A 206 11.48 -12.00 -16.00
N MET A 207 11.70 -11.01 -16.88
CA MET A 207 12.14 -11.25 -18.26
C MET A 207 13.56 -11.83 -18.36
N GLN A 208 14.45 -11.53 -17.41
CA GLN A 208 15.79 -12.14 -17.34
C GLN A 208 15.77 -13.62 -16.96
N HIS A 209 14.72 -14.10 -16.27
CA HIS A 209 14.60 -15.49 -15.81
C HIS A 209 13.83 -16.41 -16.77
N ILE A 210 13.27 -15.87 -17.87
CA ILE A 210 12.45 -16.61 -18.84
C ILE A 210 13.14 -16.76 -20.21
N ALA A 211 14.31 -16.15 -20.43
CA ALA A 211 15.04 -16.30 -21.68
C ALA A 211 15.59 -17.74 -21.84
N PRO A 212 15.23 -18.49 -22.90
CA PRO A 212 15.86 -19.78 -23.19
C PRO A 212 17.32 -19.56 -23.63
N PRO A 213 18.24 -20.51 -23.39
CA PRO A 213 19.63 -20.38 -23.79
C PRO A 213 19.70 -20.30 -25.32
N ARG A 214 20.15 -19.15 -25.84
CA ARG A 214 20.56 -19.03 -27.24
C ARG A 214 21.90 -19.75 -27.39
N ASN A 215 21.86 -20.94 -27.98
CA ASN A 215 23.05 -21.53 -28.60
C ASN A 215 23.52 -20.58 -29.72
N ALA A 216 24.65 -19.94 -29.50
CA ALA A 216 25.39 -19.25 -30.55
C ALA A 216 26.70 -20.00 -30.76
N ASP A 217 26.66 -20.99 -31.65
CA ASP A 217 27.84 -21.33 -32.45
C ASP A 217 28.17 -20.10 -33.30
N THR A 218 29.30 -19.44 -33.02
CA THR A 218 30.05 -18.65 -34.03
C THR A 218 31.47 -18.33 -33.52
N ASP A 219 32.43 -19.02 -34.12
CA ASP A 219 33.76 -18.58 -34.60
C ASP A 219 34.77 -17.88 -33.64
N PRO A 220 35.93 -18.51 -33.32
CA PRO A 220 37.00 -17.94 -32.48
C PRO A 220 37.86 -16.80 -33.09
N ARG A 221 37.52 -16.21 -34.24
CA ARG A 221 38.47 -15.35 -35.01
C ARG A 221 38.19 -13.86 -35.08
N SER A 222 37.48 -13.30 -34.10
CA SER A 222 37.22 -11.84 -34.05
C SER A 222 37.67 -11.20 -32.73
N HIS A 223 38.91 -11.44 -32.30
CA HIS A 223 39.58 -10.60 -31.30
C HIS A 223 40.42 -9.53 -32.02
N GLY A 224 39.73 -8.54 -32.57
CA GLY A 224 40.31 -7.28 -33.03
C GLY A 224 40.11 -6.22 -31.96
N TRP A 225 41.21 -5.78 -31.36
CA TRP A 225 41.31 -4.70 -30.38
C TRP A 225 40.47 -3.46 -30.76
N GLN A 226 39.36 -3.24 -30.06
CA GLN A 226 38.72 -1.92 -29.94
C GLN A 226 38.88 -1.44 -28.49
N LEU A 227 40.12 -1.15 -28.11
CA LEU A 227 40.40 -0.25 -26.99
C LEU A 227 40.21 1.17 -27.50
N GLY A 228 39.25 1.93 -26.98
CA GLY A 228 39.26 3.37 -27.20
C GLY A 228 38.02 4.18 -26.84
N SER A 229 36.80 3.63 -26.85
CA SER A 229 35.59 4.48 -26.77
C SER A 229 34.54 4.11 -25.71
N ASN A 230 34.67 2.97 -25.01
CA ASN A 230 33.61 2.45 -24.11
C ASN A 230 33.87 2.62 -22.60
N SER A 231 34.92 3.33 -22.16
CA SER A 231 35.30 3.30 -20.73
C SER A 231 34.35 4.10 -19.82
N ARG A 232 33.86 5.26 -20.25
CA ARG A 232 33.04 6.13 -19.38
C ARG A 232 31.63 5.61 -19.17
N GLU A 233 30.98 5.11 -20.21
CA GLU A 233 29.63 4.52 -20.11
C GLU A 233 29.64 3.26 -19.24
N GLU A 234 30.67 2.43 -19.36
CA GLU A 234 30.82 1.23 -18.54
C GLU A 234 31.07 1.57 -17.06
N VAL A 235 31.87 2.60 -16.77
CA VAL A 235 32.06 3.09 -15.38
C VAL A 235 30.75 3.61 -14.79
N LEU A 236 30.02 4.45 -15.52
CA LEU A 236 28.73 4.97 -15.08
C LEU A 236 27.71 3.84 -14.84
N ARG A 237 27.71 2.83 -15.72
CA ARG A 237 26.86 1.64 -15.57
C ARG A 237 27.21 0.87 -14.29
N ARG A 238 28.49 0.67 -14.00
CA ARG A 238 28.95 -0.01 -12.76
C ARG A 238 28.57 0.77 -11.50
N GLU A 239 28.68 2.10 -11.53
CA GLU A 239 28.24 2.98 -10.44
C GLU A 239 26.74 2.90 -10.22
N GLN A 240 25.93 2.90 -11.28
CA GLN A 240 24.48 2.72 -11.18
C GLN A 240 24.09 1.35 -10.60
N ILE A 241 24.76 0.28 -11.03
CA ILE A 241 24.57 -1.07 -10.49
C ILE A 241 24.95 -1.12 -9.00
N ALA A 242 26.06 -0.49 -8.62
CA ALA A 242 26.50 -0.42 -7.24
C ALA A 242 25.51 0.34 -6.35
N ALA A 243 25.04 1.49 -6.83
CA ALA A 243 24.01 2.28 -6.18
C ALA A 243 22.73 1.46 -5.96
N GLN A 244 22.26 0.77 -7.00
CA GLN A 244 21.05 -0.04 -6.91
C GLN A 244 21.21 -1.20 -5.90
N ARG A 245 22.34 -1.91 -5.92
CA ARG A 245 22.62 -3.00 -4.98
C ARG A 245 22.62 -2.54 -3.52
N ILE A 246 23.08 -1.32 -3.25
CA ILE A 246 23.03 -0.74 -1.89
C ILE A 246 21.59 -0.40 -1.49
N LEU A 247 20.80 0.16 -2.41
CA LEU A 247 19.37 0.40 -2.15
C LEU A 247 18.63 -0.92 -1.87
N ASP A 248 18.92 -1.98 -2.62
CA ASP A 248 18.33 -3.31 -2.42
C ASP A 248 18.77 -3.93 -1.09
N TRP A 249 20.02 -3.72 -0.68
CA TRP A 249 20.55 -4.13 0.62
C TRP A 249 19.87 -3.40 1.80
N LEU A 250 19.54 -2.12 1.63
CA LEU A 250 18.80 -1.35 2.64
C LEU A 250 17.32 -1.73 2.69
N TRP A 251 16.71 -2.04 1.54
CA TRP A 251 15.28 -2.29 1.42
C TRP A 251 14.81 -3.55 2.15
N PHE A 252 13.59 -3.52 2.69
CA PHE A 252 12.90 -4.68 3.24
C PHE A 252 11.38 -4.57 2.99
N PRO A 253 10.64 -5.70 2.88
CA PRO A 253 9.25 -5.70 2.42
C PRO A 253 8.30 -4.77 3.19
N ASP A 254 8.40 -4.74 4.52
CA ASP A 254 7.42 -4.07 5.38
C ASP A 254 7.73 -2.58 5.62
N MET A 255 8.72 -2.02 4.92
CA MET A 255 9.26 -0.68 5.17
C MET A 255 8.20 0.44 5.12
N ALA A 256 7.17 0.30 4.27
CA ALA A 256 6.08 1.26 4.10
C ALA A 256 4.75 0.82 4.76
N GLU A 257 4.62 -0.44 5.16
CA GLU A 257 3.34 -1.05 5.57
C GLU A 257 2.68 -0.27 6.71
N ARG A 258 3.45 0.08 7.75
CA ARG A 258 2.88 0.77 8.90
C ARG A 258 2.30 2.13 8.52
N GLU A 259 2.97 2.89 7.66
CA GLU A 259 2.44 4.18 7.22
C GLU A 259 1.11 4.02 6.47
N GLU A 260 1.02 3.03 5.58
CA GLU A 260 -0.16 2.76 4.76
C GLU A 260 -1.38 2.39 5.63
N THR A 261 -1.15 1.68 6.73
CA THR A 261 -2.22 1.28 7.68
C THR A 261 -2.67 2.38 8.64
N ILE A 262 -1.97 3.51 8.73
CA ILE A 262 -2.43 4.64 9.56
C ILE A 262 -3.52 5.38 8.78
N ASP A 263 -4.70 5.50 9.36
CA ASP A 263 -5.80 6.28 8.77
C ASP A 263 -5.40 7.75 8.58
N LEU A 264 -5.94 8.38 7.54
CA LEU A 264 -5.84 9.83 7.39
C LEU A 264 -6.62 10.53 8.51
N ALA A 265 -6.17 11.73 8.86
CA ALA A 265 -6.93 12.58 9.78
C ALA A 265 -8.35 12.81 9.25
N PHE A 266 -9.32 12.83 10.16
CA PHE A 266 -10.68 13.20 9.80
C PHE A 266 -10.72 14.66 9.35
N ASP A 267 -11.62 14.99 8.42
CA ASP A 267 -11.72 16.34 7.89
C ASP A 267 -11.85 17.36 9.04
N GLN A 268 -11.14 18.48 8.91
CA GLN A 268 -11.11 19.58 9.87
C GLN A 268 -10.60 19.23 11.29
N THR A 269 -9.83 18.14 11.46
CA THR A 269 -9.17 17.80 12.73
C THR A 269 -7.68 18.14 12.74
N PHE A 270 -7.07 18.24 13.92
CA PHE A 270 -5.63 18.50 14.14
C PHE A 270 -5.06 19.84 13.66
N HIS A 271 -5.83 20.69 12.97
CA HIS A 271 -5.35 21.99 12.49
C HIS A 271 -4.80 22.90 13.60
N TRP A 272 -5.28 22.71 14.83
CA TRP A 272 -4.80 23.41 16.03
C TRP A 272 -3.30 23.25 16.28
N VAL A 273 -2.66 22.20 15.74
CA VAL A 273 -1.21 21.96 15.93
C VAL A 273 -0.35 23.09 15.36
N PHE A 274 -0.85 23.83 14.36
CA PHE A 274 -0.15 24.96 13.75
C PHE A 274 -0.61 26.33 14.29
N CYS A 275 -1.60 26.38 15.19
CA CYS A 275 -2.08 27.61 15.83
C CYS A 275 -1.15 28.01 17.00
N ASP A 276 -1.10 29.30 17.36
CA ASP A 276 -0.32 29.78 18.51
C ASP A 276 -0.97 29.35 19.85
N PRO A 277 -0.30 28.51 20.68
CA PRO A 277 -0.87 28.05 21.94
C PRO A 277 -1.25 29.18 22.89
N LYS A 278 -0.52 30.32 22.86
CA LYS A 278 -0.76 31.47 23.74
C LYS A 278 -2.14 32.10 23.52
N GLN A 279 -2.60 32.10 22.28
CA GLN A 279 -3.92 32.62 21.93
C GLN A 279 -5.05 31.69 22.39
N HIS A 280 -4.75 30.42 22.65
CA HIS A 280 -5.74 29.39 23.00
C HIS A 280 -5.72 29.00 24.49
N GLN A 281 -4.84 29.58 25.31
CA GLN A 281 -4.68 29.26 26.74
C GLN A 281 -4.39 27.77 27.00
N LYS A 282 -3.79 27.07 26.03
CA LYS A 282 -3.53 25.64 26.14
C LYS A 282 -2.04 25.39 26.47
N PRO A 283 -1.72 24.41 27.33
CA PRO A 283 -0.37 24.22 27.88
C PRO A 283 0.52 23.36 26.96
N TRP A 284 0.86 23.85 25.77
CA TRP A 284 1.86 23.18 24.90
C TRP A 284 2.85 24.15 24.28
N ASP A 285 4.01 23.64 23.92
CA ASP A 285 5.07 24.40 23.27
C ASP A 285 4.73 24.64 21.80
N ASN A 286 4.99 25.84 21.26
CA ASN A 286 4.54 26.17 19.92
C ASN A 286 5.26 25.31 18.84
N PHE A 287 4.53 24.34 18.27
CA PHE A 287 5.05 23.45 17.23
C PHE A 287 5.46 24.21 15.96
N GLY A 288 4.75 25.28 15.61
CA GLY A 288 5.12 26.15 14.50
C GLY A 288 6.46 26.82 14.72
N SER A 289 6.72 27.34 15.93
CA SER A 289 8.02 27.90 16.31
C SER A 289 9.12 26.85 16.27
N PHE A 290 8.85 25.62 16.70
CA PHE A 290 9.81 24.52 16.56
C PHE A 290 10.19 24.27 15.09
N LEU A 291 9.24 24.26 14.16
CA LEU A 291 9.56 24.00 12.75
C LEU A 291 10.39 25.13 12.11
N ARG A 292 10.16 26.38 12.51
CA ARG A 292 10.79 27.58 11.90
C ARG A 292 12.12 28.01 12.53
N SER A 293 12.28 27.82 13.84
CA SER A 293 13.42 28.36 14.59
C SER A 293 14.61 27.40 14.64
N ASN A 294 15.78 27.90 15.03
CA ASN A 294 16.94 27.07 15.39
C ASN A 294 17.02 26.77 16.90
N ASP A 295 16.00 27.17 17.67
CA ASP A 295 16.03 27.13 19.14
C ASP A 295 15.88 25.72 19.70
N SER A 296 15.30 24.81 18.91
CA SER A 296 15.09 23.41 19.29
C SER A 296 15.24 22.50 18.09
N THR A 297 15.93 21.39 18.28
CA THR A 297 16.20 20.40 17.23
C THR A 297 15.39 19.11 17.41
N SER A 298 14.75 18.92 18.57
CA SER A 298 13.78 17.85 18.81
C SER A 298 12.44 18.40 19.28
N TYR A 299 11.35 17.70 18.95
CA TYR A 299 10.01 17.97 19.47
C TYR A 299 9.31 16.67 19.82
N TRP A 300 8.67 16.61 20.99
CA TRP A 300 8.06 15.38 21.51
C TRP A 300 6.53 15.45 21.57
N ILE A 301 5.88 14.58 20.79
CA ILE A 301 4.43 14.37 20.83
C ILE A 301 4.12 13.18 21.74
N THR A 302 3.51 13.43 22.88
CA THR A 302 3.14 12.39 23.84
C THR A 302 1.64 12.24 24.01
N GLY A 303 1.20 11.14 24.61
CA GLY A 303 -0.19 10.96 24.98
C GLY A 303 -0.64 9.52 25.14
N LYS A 304 -1.84 9.37 25.72
CA LYS A 304 -2.46 8.08 26.04
C LYS A 304 -2.64 7.20 24.79
N PRO A 305 -2.68 5.86 24.95
CA PRO A 305 -3.02 4.95 23.84
C PRO A 305 -4.37 5.34 23.21
N GLY A 306 -4.47 5.26 21.88
CA GLY A 306 -5.71 5.60 21.16
C GLY A 306 -6.02 7.10 21.05
N SER A 307 -5.17 8.00 21.54
CA SER A 307 -5.40 9.45 21.46
C SER A 307 -5.21 10.07 20.06
N GLY A 308 -4.77 9.28 19.07
CA GLY A 308 -4.57 9.74 17.69
C GLY A 308 -3.14 10.20 17.35
N LYS A 309 -2.12 9.86 18.15
CA LYS A 309 -0.70 10.25 17.89
C LYS A 309 -0.22 9.91 16.49
N SER A 310 -0.31 8.65 16.06
CA SER A 310 0.13 8.23 14.72
C SER A 310 -0.63 8.94 13.60
N THR A 311 -1.94 9.17 13.79
CA THR A 311 -2.77 9.93 12.85
C THR A 311 -2.31 11.39 12.78
N LEU A 312 -2.01 12.02 13.91
CA LEU A 312 -1.43 13.37 13.97
C LEU A 312 -0.05 13.41 13.31
N MET A 313 0.81 12.42 13.53
CA MET A 313 2.14 12.33 12.91
C MET A 313 2.03 12.21 11.39
N LYS A 314 1.12 11.39 10.87
CA LYS A 314 0.83 11.28 9.44
C LYS A 314 0.20 12.57 8.87
N PHE A 315 -0.67 13.23 9.63
CA PHE A 315 -1.21 14.53 9.29
C PHE A 315 -0.10 15.57 9.13
N ILE A 316 0.78 15.71 10.11
CA ILE A 316 1.92 16.64 10.07
C ILE A 316 2.83 16.33 8.88
N ALA A 317 3.17 15.06 8.65
CA ALA A 317 4.07 14.64 7.58
C ALA A 317 3.55 15.02 6.18
N ASN A 318 2.23 15.05 5.98
CA ASN A 318 1.58 15.31 4.70
C ASN A 318 0.98 16.72 4.59
N ASN A 319 1.16 17.58 5.60
CA ASN A 319 0.58 18.92 5.61
C ASN A 319 1.51 19.95 4.96
N PHE A 320 0.98 20.75 4.04
CA PHE A 320 1.75 21.80 3.35
C PHE A 320 2.36 22.84 4.30
N LYS A 321 1.68 23.16 5.43
CA LYS A 321 2.20 24.08 6.44
C LYS A 321 3.49 23.58 7.07
N THR A 322 3.64 22.26 7.24
CA THR A 322 4.90 21.67 7.73
C THR A 322 6.03 22.01 6.75
N THR A 323 5.79 21.81 5.45
CA THR A 323 6.77 22.13 4.42
C THR A 323 7.08 23.63 4.40
N ASP A 324 6.08 24.49 4.48
CA ASP A 324 6.29 25.94 4.47
C ASP A 324 7.05 26.43 5.71
N TYR A 325 6.72 25.93 6.89
CA TYR A 325 7.42 26.33 8.12
C TYR A 325 8.86 25.80 8.15
N LEU A 326 9.11 24.64 7.55
CA LEU A 326 10.47 24.13 7.39
C LEU A 326 11.28 24.93 6.37
N LYS A 327 10.66 25.57 5.37
CA LYS A 327 11.36 26.51 4.47
C LYS A 327 11.87 27.73 5.22
N ASP A 328 11.11 28.23 6.20
CA ASP A 328 11.58 29.34 7.05
C ASP A 328 12.87 28.94 7.80
N TRP A 329 12.98 27.69 8.23
CA TRP A 329 14.18 27.15 8.88
C TRP A 329 15.32 26.87 7.89
N SER A 330 15.01 26.30 6.71
CA SER A 330 16.03 25.89 5.74
C SER A 330 16.54 27.02 4.87
N GLY A 331 15.79 28.11 4.74
CA GLY A 331 16.06 29.20 3.82
C GLY A 331 16.07 28.68 2.37
N ALA A 332 17.18 28.88 1.67
CA ALA A 332 17.37 28.39 0.31
C ALA A 332 17.75 26.91 0.22
N GLU A 333 18.11 26.28 1.35
CA GLU A 333 18.60 24.90 1.37
C GLU A 333 17.45 23.89 1.22
N PRO A 334 17.67 22.76 0.52
CA PRO A 334 16.67 21.71 0.38
C PRO A 334 16.40 21.01 1.72
N VAL A 335 15.13 20.69 1.96
CA VAL A 335 14.69 19.90 3.12
C VAL A 335 14.34 18.48 2.69
N LEU A 336 15.00 17.50 3.28
CA LEU A 336 14.67 16.09 3.17
C LEU A 336 13.82 15.67 4.37
N THR A 337 12.54 15.43 4.12
CA THR A 337 11.63 14.86 5.12
C THR A 337 11.69 13.34 5.04
N VAL A 338 12.01 12.70 6.16
CA VAL A 338 12.20 11.25 6.26
C VAL A 338 11.36 10.73 7.42
N LYS A 339 10.58 9.68 7.18
CA LYS A 339 9.54 9.22 8.12
C LYS A 339 9.70 7.76 8.50
N TYR A 340 9.44 7.44 9.75
CA TYR A 340 9.41 6.07 10.25
C TYR A 340 8.32 5.92 11.29
N TYR A 341 7.57 4.82 11.19
CA TYR A 341 6.46 4.52 12.09
C TYR A 341 6.69 3.13 12.68
N PHE A 342 6.99 3.08 13.97
CA PHE A 342 7.04 1.84 14.71
C PHE A 342 5.63 1.26 14.88
N SER A 343 5.56 -0.06 15.04
CA SER A 343 4.32 -0.76 15.31
C SER A 343 4.57 -2.06 16.04
N HIS A 344 3.92 -2.26 17.18
CA HIS A 344 4.04 -3.49 17.95
C HIS A 344 3.47 -4.71 17.20
N ARG A 345 2.67 -4.49 16.14
CA ARG A 345 2.06 -5.52 15.29
C ARG A 345 2.87 -5.79 14.02
N ALA A 346 3.92 -5.03 13.77
CA ALA A 346 4.75 -5.17 12.60
C ALA A 346 5.67 -6.40 12.68
N SER A 347 6.32 -6.69 11.54
CA SER A 347 7.38 -7.69 11.49
C SER A 347 8.53 -7.36 12.44
N GLU A 348 9.30 -8.40 12.75
CA GLU A 348 10.43 -8.33 13.68
C GLU A 348 11.40 -7.20 13.34
N LEU A 349 11.73 -7.02 12.06
CA LEU A 349 12.69 -6.00 11.62
C LEU A 349 12.14 -4.58 11.79
N GLN A 350 10.88 -4.32 11.44
CA GLN A 350 10.26 -2.99 11.52
C GLN A 350 10.11 -2.49 12.98
N ARG A 351 10.25 -3.39 13.95
CA ARG A 351 10.25 -3.04 15.37
C ARG A 351 11.64 -2.76 15.93
N THR A 352 12.70 -2.87 15.13
CA THR A 352 14.09 -2.66 15.58
C THR A 352 14.67 -1.33 15.11
N GLU A 353 15.71 -0.88 15.81
CA GLU A 353 16.51 0.27 15.36
C GLU A 353 17.19 0.02 14.01
N ALA A 354 17.61 -1.22 13.74
CA ALA A 354 18.16 -1.58 12.44
C ALA A 354 17.15 -1.38 11.30
N GLY A 355 15.88 -1.77 11.52
CA GLY A 355 14.79 -1.51 10.56
C GLY A 355 14.54 -0.02 10.36
N MET A 356 14.57 0.77 11.44
CA MET A 356 14.46 2.23 11.38
C MET A 356 15.60 2.83 10.55
N LEU A 357 16.85 2.59 10.92
CA LEU A 357 18.01 3.15 10.24
C LEU A 357 18.05 2.74 8.76
N ARG A 358 17.74 1.49 8.42
CA ARG A 358 17.64 1.04 7.02
C ARG A 358 16.62 1.87 6.23
N SER A 359 15.44 2.12 6.82
CA SER A 359 14.41 2.94 6.18
C SER A 359 14.84 4.40 6.01
N LEU A 360 15.51 4.97 7.02
CA LEU A 360 16.03 6.33 6.94
C LEU A 360 17.05 6.48 5.80
N HIS A 361 18.03 5.57 5.72
CA HIS A 361 19.01 5.58 4.62
C HIS A 361 18.34 5.38 3.27
N TYR A 362 17.44 4.39 3.16
CA TYR A 362 16.77 4.09 1.91
C TYR A 362 16.00 5.31 1.40
N GLN A 363 15.22 5.98 2.24
CA GLN A 363 14.45 7.17 1.85
C GLN A 363 15.32 8.35 1.41
N ILE A 364 16.47 8.56 2.06
CA ILE A 364 17.42 9.61 1.68
C ILE A 364 18.11 9.27 0.37
N LEU A 365 18.74 8.10 0.31
CA LEU A 365 19.57 7.66 -0.81
C LEU A 365 18.77 7.35 -2.07
N HIS A 366 17.51 6.92 -1.93
CA HIS A 366 16.60 6.77 -3.06
C HIS A 366 16.28 8.13 -3.71
N GLN A 367 16.22 9.22 -2.93
CA GLN A 367 16.03 10.59 -3.45
C GLN A 367 17.34 11.21 -3.93
N LYS A 368 18.47 10.84 -3.33
CA LYS A 368 19.80 11.39 -3.58
C LYS A 368 20.80 10.27 -3.87
N ARG A 369 20.70 9.66 -5.06
CA ARG A 369 21.55 8.53 -5.46
C ARG A 369 23.04 8.88 -5.45
N ASP A 370 23.39 10.13 -5.73
CA ASP A 370 24.78 10.61 -5.74
C ASP A 370 25.43 10.59 -4.35
N TRP A 371 24.65 10.45 -3.27
CA TRP A 371 25.16 10.38 -1.90
C TRP A 371 25.47 8.95 -1.44
N ILE A 372 25.16 7.93 -2.25
CA ILE A 372 25.31 6.52 -1.87
C ILE A 372 26.77 6.15 -1.62
N GLU A 373 27.69 6.59 -2.48
CA GLU A 373 29.12 6.33 -2.29
C GLU A 373 29.65 6.98 -1.02
N GLN A 374 29.14 8.16 -0.66
CA GLN A 374 29.56 8.87 0.55
C GLN A 374 29.03 8.19 1.82
N ALA A 375 27.79 7.72 1.81
CA ALA A 375 27.17 7.04 2.94
C ALA A 375 27.77 5.64 3.18
N HIS A 376 28.13 4.93 2.11
CA HIS A 376 28.60 3.54 2.18
C HIS A 376 29.79 3.28 1.24
N PRO A 377 30.94 3.97 1.43
CA PRO A 377 32.06 3.93 0.48
C PRO A 377 32.66 2.53 0.32
N GLY A 378 32.76 1.79 1.43
CA GLY A 378 33.26 0.41 1.42
C GLY A 378 32.40 -0.52 0.56
N ARG A 379 31.07 -0.48 0.74
CA ARG A 379 30.13 -1.30 -0.03
C ARG A 379 30.03 -0.84 -1.48
N PHE A 380 30.03 0.47 -1.71
CA PHE A 380 29.95 1.04 -3.07
C PHE A 380 31.14 0.57 -3.91
N ARG A 381 32.36 0.69 -3.38
CA ARG A 381 33.58 0.19 -4.05
C ARG A 381 33.50 -1.31 -4.35
N ILE A 382 33.07 -2.12 -3.38
CA ILE A 382 32.91 -3.57 -3.58
C ILE A 382 31.92 -3.86 -4.71
N HIS A 383 30.75 -3.20 -4.74
CA HIS A 383 29.74 -3.45 -5.75
C HIS A 383 30.09 -2.89 -7.14
N ARG A 384 30.86 -1.80 -7.21
CA ARG A 384 31.33 -1.18 -8.47
C ARG A 384 32.43 -1.98 -9.13
N ASP A 385 33.38 -2.48 -8.34
CA ASP A 385 34.61 -3.11 -8.84
C ASP A 385 34.46 -4.63 -9.09
N GLN A 386 33.38 -5.28 -8.61
CA GLN A 386 33.17 -6.73 -8.78
C GLN A 386 32.22 -7.08 -9.93
N GLU A 387 32.71 -7.92 -10.86
CA GLU A 387 31.91 -8.52 -11.96
C GLU A 387 31.09 -9.75 -11.51
N ASN A 388 31.51 -10.48 -10.45
CA ASN A 388 30.83 -11.66 -9.94
C ASN A 388 30.69 -11.62 -8.40
N GLY A 389 29.45 -11.75 -7.92
CA GLY A 389 29.04 -11.48 -6.54
C GLY A 389 29.71 -12.35 -5.47
N THR A 390 30.57 -11.74 -4.65
CA THR A 390 31.12 -12.39 -3.44
C THR A 390 30.27 -12.12 -2.19
N THR A 391 30.44 -12.98 -1.19
CA THR A 391 29.65 -13.22 0.03
C THR A 391 29.44 -12.00 0.95
N ILE A 392 30.26 -10.93 0.84
CA ILE A 392 30.10 -9.69 1.64
C ILE A 392 28.85 -8.91 1.21
N ALA A 393 28.52 -8.97 -0.09
CA ALA A 393 27.33 -8.37 -0.68
C ALA A 393 26.01 -8.94 -0.13
N ALA A 394 26.03 -10.17 0.40
CA ALA A 394 24.86 -10.87 0.93
C ALA A 394 24.69 -10.71 2.45
N SER A 395 25.63 -10.05 3.14
CA SER A 395 25.55 -9.85 4.59
C SER A 395 24.48 -8.82 4.95
N ALA A 396 23.61 -9.16 5.90
CA ALA A 396 22.60 -8.26 6.40
C ALA A 396 23.22 -6.97 6.99
N PRO A 397 22.55 -5.81 6.89
CA PRO A 397 23.08 -4.57 7.44
C PRO A 397 23.37 -4.66 8.94
N ASN A 398 24.60 -4.31 9.32
CA ASN A 398 24.98 -4.18 10.73
C ASN A 398 24.51 -2.81 11.26
N ILE A 399 23.96 -2.78 12.47
CA ILE A 399 23.50 -1.54 13.13
C ILE A 399 24.62 -0.49 13.29
N HIS A 400 25.85 -0.91 13.58
CA HIS A 400 26.98 0.02 13.67
C HIS A 400 27.28 0.67 12.32
N GLU A 401 27.30 -0.13 11.25
CA GLU A 401 27.52 0.36 9.90
C GLU A 401 26.42 1.34 9.46
N LEU A 402 25.17 1.05 9.82
CA LEU A 402 24.05 1.96 9.57
C LEU A 402 24.18 3.26 10.37
N ARG A 403 24.51 3.21 11.67
CA ARG A 403 24.67 4.43 12.46
C ARG A 403 25.78 5.33 11.89
N THR A 404 26.95 4.74 11.65
CA THR A 404 28.09 5.46 11.06
C THR A 404 27.74 6.01 9.67
N GLY A 405 27.09 5.22 8.81
CA GLY A 405 26.69 5.69 7.49
C GLY A 405 25.71 6.87 7.52
N LEU A 406 24.80 6.92 8.50
CA LEU A 406 23.87 8.04 8.66
C LEU A 406 24.60 9.30 9.14
N ASP A 407 25.49 9.15 10.13
CA ASP A 407 26.33 10.23 10.64
C ASP A 407 27.22 10.80 9.52
N ASP A 408 27.90 9.95 8.77
CA ASP A 408 28.76 10.35 7.64
C ASP A 408 27.95 11.07 6.56
N LEU A 409 26.76 10.57 6.24
CA LEU A 409 25.86 11.19 5.26
C LEU A 409 25.38 12.58 5.71
N ILE A 410 24.97 12.75 6.97
CA ILE A 410 24.50 14.06 7.47
C ILE A 410 25.65 15.08 7.50
N ASN A 411 26.83 14.65 7.95
CA ASN A 411 28.03 15.50 8.01
C ASN A 411 28.54 15.91 6.62
N ALA A 412 28.43 15.03 5.64
CA ALA A 412 28.83 15.31 4.26
C ALA A 412 27.89 16.32 3.57
N GLN A 413 26.70 16.59 4.13
CA GLN A 413 25.67 17.42 3.51
C GLN A 413 25.28 18.62 4.41
N PRO A 414 26.21 19.55 4.70
CA PRO A 414 25.92 20.71 5.54
C PRO A 414 24.92 21.68 4.89
N SER A 415 24.83 21.68 3.55
CA SER A 415 23.90 22.47 2.73
C SER A 415 22.64 21.67 2.40
N SER A 416 22.16 20.87 3.34
CA SER A 416 20.90 20.15 3.25
C SER A 416 20.34 19.98 4.64
N ARG A 417 19.03 20.16 4.76
CA ARG A 417 18.32 20.05 6.03
C ARG A 417 17.59 18.72 6.10
N PHE A 418 17.65 18.06 7.24
CA PHE A 418 16.99 16.78 7.47
C PHE A 418 15.90 16.96 8.51
N PHE A 419 14.68 16.59 8.15
CA PHE A 419 13.56 16.54 9.07
C PHE A 419 13.10 15.10 9.25
N PHE A 420 13.39 14.53 10.40
CA PHE A 420 13.03 13.16 10.75
C PHE A 420 11.71 13.14 11.51
N ILE A 421 10.78 12.28 11.10
CA ILE A 421 9.52 12.02 11.78
C ILE A 421 9.52 10.58 12.25
N ILE A 422 9.62 10.35 13.56
CA ILE A 422 9.71 9.02 14.17
C ILE A 422 8.52 8.81 15.11
N ASP A 423 7.55 8.00 14.69
CA ASP A 423 6.32 7.70 15.44
C ASP A 423 6.43 6.38 16.21
N GLY A 424 5.90 6.36 17.43
CA GLY A 424 5.70 5.15 18.22
C GLY A 424 6.96 4.59 18.85
N LEU A 425 7.84 5.45 19.41
CA LEU A 425 9.10 4.99 20.01
C LEU A 425 8.90 3.95 21.13
N ASP A 426 7.74 3.98 21.82
CA ASP A 426 7.31 2.98 22.81
C ASP A 426 6.96 1.60 22.21
N GLU A 427 6.82 1.50 20.89
CA GLU A 427 6.48 0.26 20.17
C GLU A 427 7.72 -0.47 19.63
N HIS A 428 8.91 0.05 19.89
CA HIS A 428 10.19 -0.60 19.60
C HIS A 428 10.33 -1.93 20.39
N LYS A 429 10.91 -2.94 19.74
CA LYS A 429 11.18 -4.24 20.34
C LYS A 429 12.42 -4.13 21.24
N ALA A 430 12.21 -3.71 22.49
CA ALA A 430 13.28 -3.48 23.44
C ALA A 430 12.89 -3.72 24.91
N THR A 431 13.92 -3.94 25.72
CA THR A 431 13.90 -3.72 27.18
C THR A 431 14.04 -2.22 27.47
N GLU A 432 13.69 -1.76 28.68
CA GLU A 432 13.82 -0.33 29.04
C GLU A 432 15.22 0.25 28.72
N ALA A 433 16.29 -0.50 28.99
CA ALA A 433 17.67 -0.10 28.67
C ALA A 433 17.93 0.10 27.17
N THR A 434 17.28 -0.67 26.29
CA THR A 434 17.47 -0.52 24.83
C THR A 434 16.60 0.59 24.24
N VAL A 435 15.47 0.90 24.88
CA VAL A 435 14.65 2.08 24.55
C VAL A 435 15.39 3.37 24.90
N ASP A 436 16.04 3.44 26.06
CA ASP A 436 16.84 4.59 26.49
C ASP A 436 18.00 4.86 25.51
N LEU A 437 18.73 3.82 25.10
CA LEU A 437 19.82 3.94 24.13
C LEU A 437 19.36 4.47 22.77
N LEU A 438 18.16 4.07 22.32
CA LEU A 438 17.55 4.56 21.08
C LEU A 438 17.10 6.01 21.21
N ALA A 439 16.43 6.38 22.29
CA ALA A 439 15.99 7.75 22.52
C ALA A 439 17.21 8.72 22.57
N ASN A 440 18.28 8.31 23.26
CA ASN A 440 19.53 9.06 23.29
C ASN A 440 20.24 9.09 21.93
N SER A 441 20.16 8.04 21.10
CA SER A 441 20.76 8.06 19.76
C SER A 441 20.05 9.05 18.84
N LEU A 442 18.73 9.15 18.94
CA LEU A 442 17.95 10.17 18.23
C LEU A 442 18.30 11.59 18.71
N LEU A 443 18.44 11.82 20.01
CA LEU A 443 18.89 13.15 20.50
C LEU A 443 20.31 13.51 20.07
N ARG A 444 21.23 12.54 20.00
CA ARG A 444 22.56 12.78 19.42
C ARG A 444 22.46 13.21 17.95
N LEU A 445 21.59 12.57 17.19
CA LEU A 445 21.33 12.95 15.80
C LEU A 445 20.71 14.37 15.71
N ALA A 446 19.86 14.75 16.66
CA ALA A 446 19.31 16.10 16.74
C ALA A 446 20.36 17.16 17.14
N ASN A 447 21.57 16.80 17.57
CA ASN A 447 22.62 17.79 17.85
C ASN A 447 23.28 18.35 16.58
N TYR A 448 23.09 17.70 15.43
CA TYR A 448 23.54 18.26 14.16
C TYR A 448 22.71 19.51 13.80
N PRO A 449 23.34 20.64 13.43
CA PRO A 449 22.64 21.91 13.22
C PRO A 449 21.68 21.89 12.02
N ASN A 450 21.85 20.91 11.12
CA ASN A 450 21.02 20.68 9.96
C ASN A 450 19.96 19.59 10.16
N VAL A 451 19.74 19.13 11.40
CA VAL A 451 18.77 18.09 11.73
C VAL A 451 17.67 18.63 12.64
N LYS A 452 16.42 18.30 12.32
CA LYS A 452 15.27 18.38 13.21
C LYS A 452 14.60 17.02 13.33
N ILE A 453 14.13 16.67 14.52
CA ILE A 453 13.46 15.39 14.78
C ILE A 453 12.14 15.62 15.51
N LEU A 454 11.06 15.15 14.90
CA LEU A 454 9.75 15.02 15.52
C LEU A 454 9.58 13.59 16.01
N ILE A 455 9.36 13.41 17.30
CA ILE A 455 9.27 12.09 17.93
C ILE A 455 7.89 11.93 18.57
N SER A 456 7.28 10.75 18.46
CA SER A 456 6.10 10.40 19.25
C SER A 456 6.34 9.17 20.14
N SER A 457 5.75 9.19 21.33
CA SER A 457 5.71 8.01 22.21
C SER A 457 4.60 8.11 23.26
N ARG A 458 4.44 7.06 24.08
CA ARG A 458 3.70 7.15 25.36
C ARG A 458 4.51 7.93 26.41
N PRO A 459 3.84 8.51 27.42
CA PRO A 459 4.51 9.15 28.55
C PRO A 459 5.06 8.09 29.51
N TRP A 460 6.04 7.30 29.05
CA TRP A 460 6.81 6.43 29.93
C TRP A 460 7.94 7.23 30.57
N LEU A 461 8.30 6.89 31.80
CA LEU A 461 9.31 7.62 32.59
C LEU A 461 10.62 7.81 31.81
N VAL A 462 11.09 6.76 31.12
CA VAL A 462 12.31 6.83 30.29
C VAL A 462 12.25 7.93 29.22
N PHE A 463 11.09 8.14 28.59
CA PHE A 463 10.93 9.20 27.57
C PHE A 463 10.73 10.57 28.21
N GLU A 464 10.08 10.63 29.37
CA GLU A 464 9.95 11.88 30.13
C GLU A 464 11.32 12.39 30.57
N GLU A 465 12.20 11.50 31.04
CA GLU A 465 13.57 11.84 31.44
C GLU A 465 14.43 12.25 30.26
N VAL A 466 14.40 11.49 29.15
CA VAL A 466 15.24 11.77 27.97
C VAL A 466 14.79 13.03 27.24
N PHE A 467 13.48 13.25 27.08
CA PHE A 467 12.92 14.37 26.32
C PHE A 467 12.48 15.56 27.19
N ASP A 468 12.86 15.62 28.47
CA ASP A 468 12.44 16.69 29.40
C ASP A 468 12.72 18.10 28.86
N LYS A 469 13.85 18.27 28.16
CA LYS A 469 14.28 19.55 27.57
C LYS A 469 13.67 19.83 26.19
N SER A 470 13.01 18.86 25.58
CA SER A 470 12.40 19.05 24.26
C SER A 470 11.05 19.74 24.40
N PRO A 471 10.71 20.71 23.53
CA PRO A 471 9.34 21.21 23.45
C PRO A 471 8.38 20.04 23.19
N ARG A 472 7.20 20.08 23.81
CA ARG A 472 6.24 18.97 23.78
C ARG A 472 4.78 19.40 23.69
N LEU A 473 3.97 18.48 23.18
CA LEU A 473 2.51 18.54 23.29
C LEU A 473 1.93 17.19 23.72
N GLN A 474 0.79 17.24 24.40
CA GLN A 474 0.05 16.06 24.84
C GLN A 474 -1.24 15.90 24.05
N VAL A 475 -1.29 14.98 23.09
CA VAL A 475 -2.40 14.89 22.12
C VAL A 475 -3.77 14.75 22.78
N HIS A 476 -3.87 13.93 23.81
CA HIS A 476 -5.11 13.66 24.53
C HIS A 476 -5.72 14.85 25.28
N GLU A 477 -4.94 15.90 25.56
CA GLU A 477 -5.43 17.14 26.15
C GLU A 477 -6.03 18.08 25.08
N LEU A 478 -5.75 17.81 23.79
CA LEU A 478 -6.01 18.74 22.69
C LEU A 478 -7.08 18.27 21.73
N THR A 479 -7.41 16.98 21.73
CA THR A 479 -8.35 16.37 20.78
C THR A 479 -9.81 16.39 21.22
N ARG A 480 -10.16 17.01 22.35
CA ARG A 480 -11.55 17.07 22.83
C ARG A 480 -12.52 17.62 21.78
N ASP A 481 -12.18 18.76 21.19
CA ASP A 481 -13.04 19.42 20.20
C ASP A 481 -13.07 18.64 18.87
N ASP A 482 -11.94 18.03 18.48
CA ASP A 482 -11.86 17.14 17.31
C ASP A 482 -12.72 15.88 17.48
N ILE A 483 -12.71 15.26 18.67
CA ILE A 483 -13.55 14.10 19.00
C ILE A 483 -15.03 14.50 18.96
N LEU A 484 -15.39 15.67 19.49
CA LEU A 484 -16.75 16.18 19.41
C LEU A 484 -17.17 16.40 17.95
N HIS A 485 -16.31 17.00 17.14
CA HIS A 485 -16.56 17.20 15.71
C HIS A 485 -16.74 15.87 14.95
N PHE A 486 -15.82 14.92 15.16
CA PHE A 486 -15.87 13.58 14.56
C PHE A 486 -17.15 12.84 14.94
N THR A 487 -17.49 12.80 16.23
CA THR A 487 -18.67 12.07 16.72
C THR A 487 -19.96 12.71 16.22
N THR A 488 -20.08 14.04 16.33
CA THR A 488 -21.27 14.77 15.86
C THR A 488 -21.48 14.57 14.36
N THR A 489 -20.42 14.70 13.55
CA THR A 489 -20.50 14.53 12.10
C THR A 489 -20.93 13.12 11.69
N ASN A 490 -20.36 12.08 12.32
CA ASN A 490 -20.73 10.70 12.01
C ASN A 490 -22.14 10.33 12.51
N ILE A 491 -22.55 10.84 13.68
CA ILE A 491 -23.91 10.64 14.20
C ILE A 491 -24.93 11.28 13.26
N LEU A 492 -24.69 12.51 12.78
CA LEU A 492 -25.60 13.22 11.87
C LEU A 492 -25.68 12.56 10.48
N LYS A 493 -24.60 11.94 10.00
CA LYS A 493 -24.59 11.17 8.75
C LYS A 493 -25.36 9.84 8.86
N HIS A 494 -25.62 9.35 10.07
CA HIS A 494 -26.25 8.05 10.26
C HIS A 494 -27.75 8.08 9.86
N PRO A 495 -28.24 7.14 9.02
CA PRO A 495 -29.61 7.17 8.50
C PRO A 495 -30.70 7.23 9.58
N ARG A 496 -30.49 6.55 10.71
CA ARG A 496 -31.45 6.59 11.84
C ARG A 496 -31.55 7.98 12.47
N THR A 497 -30.46 8.75 12.51
CA THR A 497 -30.45 10.11 13.05
C THR A 497 -31.22 11.05 12.13
N LEU A 498 -31.08 10.90 10.82
CA LEU A 498 -31.86 11.65 9.84
C LEU A 498 -33.37 11.37 9.98
N VAL A 499 -33.76 10.11 10.16
CA VAL A 499 -35.16 9.73 10.39
C VAL A 499 -35.69 10.33 11.71
N LEU A 500 -34.90 10.30 12.78
CA LEU A 500 -35.27 10.92 14.05
C LEU A 500 -35.39 12.44 13.91
N HIS A 501 -34.45 13.09 13.23
CA HIS A 501 -34.49 14.53 12.98
C HIS A 501 -35.75 14.94 12.21
N LEU A 502 -36.08 14.22 11.13
CA LEU A 502 -37.32 14.43 10.38
C LEU A 502 -38.55 14.24 11.27
N LYS A 503 -38.58 13.17 12.08
CA LYS A 503 -39.70 12.89 12.98
C LYS A 503 -39.91 13.97 14.05
N TYR A 504 -38.85 14.50 14.65
CA TYR A 504 -38.93 15.60 15.63
C TYR A 504 -39.34 16.92 14.98
N LYS A 505 -38.81 17.22 13.79
CA LYS A 505 -39.19 18.41 13.00
C LYS A 505 -40.67 18.39 12.61
N PHE A 506 -41.22 17.21 12.28
CA PHE A 506 -42.66 17.01 12.05
C PHE A 506 -43.51 17.19 13.31
N LEU A 507 -42.94 16.98 14.50
CA LEU A 507 -43.63 17.14 15.79
C LEU A 507 -43.48 18.55 16.39
N GLY A 508 -42.90 19.50 15.65
CA GLY A 508 -42.72 20.88 16.12
C GLY A 508 -41.67 21.05 17.21
N ASN A 509 -40.84 20.03 17.47
CA ASN A 509 -39.83 20.02 18.52
C ASN A 509 -38.41 20.03 17.93
N SER A 510 -37.51 20.84 18.50
CA SER A 510 -36.08 20.73 18.22
C SER A 510 -35.49 19.51 18.93
N PRO A 511 -34.69 18.65 18.27
CA PRO A 511 -34.03 17.55 18.96
C PRO A 511 -33.01 18.11 19.97
N PRO A 512 -32.95 17.59 21.21
CA PRO A 512 -32.03 18.09 22.24
C PRO A 512 -30.54 17.93 21.86
N PHE A 513 -30.22 17.10 20.86
CA PHE A 513 -28.84 16.84 20.41
C PHE A 513 -28.27 17.89 19.44
N LEU A 514 -29.10 18.77 18.88
CA LEU A 514 -28.65 19.76 17.88
C LEU A 514 -28.22 21.11 18.49
N GLU A 515 -28.62 21.42 19.72
CA GLU A 515 -28.14 22.62 20.42
C GLU A 515 -26.67 22.51 20.87
N VAL A 516 -26.13 21.29 20.95
CA VAL A 516 -24.73 21.03 21.37
C VAL A 516 -23.74 21.10 20.20
N ALA A 517 -24.24 21.13 18.96
CA ALA A 517 -23.44 20.95 17.74
C ALA A 517 -22.87 22.24 17.12
N THR A 518 -22.94 23.39 17.81
CA THR A 518 -22.23 24.61 17.39
C THR A 518 -21.15 25.01 18.39
N PRO A 519 -19.97 24.36 18.38
CA PRO A 519 -18.78 24.95 18.99
C PRO A 519 -18.27 26.11 18.14
N ASN A 520 -17.73 27.13 18.79
CA ASN A 520 -16.98 28.25 18.19
C ASN A 520 -15.74 27.75 17.41
N LEU A 521 -15.94 27.17 16.22
CA LEU A 521 -14.89 26.88 15.24
C LEU A 521 -14.33 28.15 14.59
N GLY A 522 -14.95 29.31 14.83
CA GLY A 522 -14.69 30.55 14.10
C GLY A 522 -13.34 31.22 14.35
N ALA A 523 -12.62 30.91 15.44
CA ALA A 523 -11.43 31.68 15.78
C ALA A 523 -10.15 31.22 15.04
N CYS A 524 -9.83 29.91 15.00
CA CYS A 524 -8.69 29.48 14.20
C CYS A 524 -9.06 29.38 12.71
N VAL A 525 -10.24 28.84 12.33
CA VAL A 525 -10.65 28.63 10.91
C VAL A 525 -10.70 29.94 10.09
N ALA A 526 -11.00 31.08 10.72
CA ALA A 526 -11.02 32.38 10.04
C ALA A 526 -9.64 32.84 9.52
N GLU A 527 -8.53 32.40 10.15
CA GLU A 527 -7.17 32.64 9.65
C GLU A 527 -6.77 31.71 8.49
N PHE A 528 -7.57 30.67 8.17
CA PHE A 528 -7.27 29.70 7.11
C PHE A 528 -7.93 30.04 5.76
N GLY A 529 -8.48 31.24 5.58
CA GLY A 529 -9.02 31.69 4.28
C GLY A 529 -10.25 30.91 3.77
N VAL A 530 -10.78 29.97 4.56
CA VAL A 530 -11.99 29.23 4.21
C VAL A 530 -13.20 30.10 4.53
N LYS A 531 -13.75 30.76 3.51
CA LYS A 531 -15.07 31.39 3.61
C LYS A 531 -16.10 30.31 3.95
N PHE A 532 -16.69 30.39 5.13
CA PHE A 532 -17.90 29.67 5.44
C PHE A 532 -19.00 30.08 4.44
N PRO A 533 -19.66 29.15 3.72
CA PRO A 533 -20.88 29.49 3.02
C PRO A 533 -21.93 29.84 4.08
N ALA A 534 -22.16 31.15 4.24
CA ALA A 534 -23.29 31.64 5.00
C ALA A 534 -24.56 31.13 4.32
N LYS A 535 -25.33 30.31 5.05
CA LYS A 535 -26.74 29.99 4.80
C LYS A 535 -27.09 29.62 3.35
N THR A 536 -27.03 28.34 3.03
CA THR A 536 -27.85 27.77 1.95
C THR A 536 -28.31 26.36 2.32
N PHE A 537 -29.19 26.30 3.32
CA PHE A 537 -30.15 25.21 3.46
C PHE A 537 -31.55 25.82 3.54
N PHE A 538 -31.99 26.37 2.40
CA PHE A 538 -33.38 26.65 2.10
C PHE A 538 -33.56 26.49 0.59
N HIS A 539 -33.90 25.28 0.15
CA HIS A 539 -35.16 25.01 -0.55
C HIS A 539 -35.39 23.50 -0.67
#